data_AF-A0A9C9K2L0-F1
#
_entry.id   AF-A0A9C9K2L0-F1
#
_cell.length_a   1.000
_cell.length_b   1.000
_cell.length_c   1.000
_cell.angle_alpha   90.00
_cell.angle_beta   90.00
_cell.angle_gamma   90.00
#
_symmetry.space_group_name_H-M   'P 1'
#
loop_
_entity.id
_entity.type
_entity.pdbx_description
1 polymer ?
#
loop_
_entity_poly.entity_id
_entity_poly.type
_entity_poly.pdbx_seq_one_letter_code
_entity_poly.pdbx_strand_id
1 'polypeptide(L)'
;FIARADAVAIGPGLSQNPETVDLVRELVPKIGRPCVLDADGINAFAGKADLLRGLDFPLVITPHAGEAARLLGVEKEDILNNPIEFSRQVAQDLGLILVLKGAPTVIASPDGYVFVNPTGNQGLATAGSGDVLTGIIAGLLAQGSVPLEATCAAVFIHGYLGDMLLEEKGYYGFLAGELSERIPQAIASIFSSEG
;
A
#
# COMPACT_ATOMS: atom_id res chain seq x y z
N PHE A 1 1.64 -14.67 18.42
CA PHE A 1 2.58 -13.93 17.54
C PHE A 1 2.11 -12.49 17.34
N ILE A 2 0.91 -12.27 16.78
CA ILE A 2 0.31 -10.93 16.56
C ILE A 2 0.22 -10.08 17.84
N ALA A 3 -0.11 -10.68 18.99
CA ALA A 3 -0.21 -9.96 20.27
C ALA A 3 1.08 -9.23 20.72
N ARG A 4 2.24 -9.56 20.14
CA ARG A 4 3.53 -8.93 20.41
C ARG A 4 4.01 -8.00 19.29
N ALA A 5 3.26 -7.85 18.21
CA ALA A 5 3.61 -7.00 17.08
C ALA A 5 2.94 -5.62 17.20
N ASP A 6 3.65 -4.57 16.82
CA ASP A 6 3.14 -3.20 16.85
C ASP A 6 2.34 -2.85 15.57
N ALA A 7 2.70 -3.46 14.44
CA ALA A 7 1.94 -3.44 13.20
C ALA A 7 2.03 -4.80 12.49
N VAL A 8 1.12 -5.05 11.54
CA VAL A 8 1.04 -6.30 10.79
C VAL A 8 1.01 -6.00 9.29
N ALA A 9 1.74 -6.78 8.48
CA ALA A 9 1.61 -6.78 7.03
C ALA A 9 1.19 -8.18 6.56
N ILE A 10 0.19 -8.26 5.68
CA ILE A 10 -0.35 -9.51 5.14
C ILE A 10 -0.51 -9.36 3.63
N GLY A 11 -0.02 -10.35 2.88
CA GLY A 11 -0.34 -10.43 1.46
C GLY A 11 0.75 -10.95 0.56
N PRO A 12 1.94 -10.33 0.55
CA PRO A 12 3.01 -10.72 -0.36
C PRO A 12 3.35 -12.22 -0.26
N GLY A 13 3.16 -12.95 -1.37
CA GLY A 13 3.56 -14.35 -1.51
C GLY A 13 2.70 -15.39 -0.77
N LEU A 14 1.46 -15.05 -0.35
CA LEU A 14 0.61 -15.99 0.39
C LEU A 14 -0.03 -17.09 -0.50
N SER A 15 -0.15 -16.87 -1.81
CA SER A 15 -0.97 -17.67 -2.75
C SER A 15 -2.48 -17.47 -2.59
N GLN A 16 -3.23 -17.99 -3.55
CA GLN A 16 -4.70 -17.87 -3.62
C GLN A 16 -5.39 -19.23 -3.43
N ASN A 17 -4.70 -20.18 -2.78
CA ASN A 17 -5.31 -21.46 -2.41
C ASN A 17 -6.50 -21.22 -1.46
N PRO A 18 -7.59 -21.99 -1.58
CA PRO A 18 -8.80 -21.77 -0.77
C PRO A 18 -8.53 -21.71 0.74
N GLU A 19 -7.68 -22.59 1.26
CA GLU A 19 -7.34 -22.64 2.69
C GLU A 19 -6.60 -21.38 3.15
N THR A 20 -5.73 -20.83 2.31
CA THR A 20 -5.03 -19.57 2.61
C THR A 20 -6.00 -18.40 2.57
N VAL A 21 -6.90 -18.36 1.59
CA VAL A 21 -7.92 -17.31 1.49
C VAL A 21 -8.82 -17.31 2.72
N ASP A 22 -9.28 -18.48 3.16
CA ASP A 22 -10.12 -18.62 4.34
C ASP A 22 -9.37 -18.20 5.62
N LEU A 23 -8.10 -18.60 5.75
CA LEU A 23 -7.24 -18.17 6.85
C LEU A 23 -7.09 -16.63 6.91
N VAL A 24 -6.82 -15.99 5.77
CA VAL A 24 -6.67 -14.52 5.70
C VAL A 24 -7.98 -13.83 6.09
N ARG A 25 -9.12 -14.31 5.59
CA ARG A 25 -10.44 -13.76 5.94
C ARG A 25 -10.79 -13.91 7.41
N GLU A 26 -10.38 -15.01 8.03
CA GLU A 26 -10.58 -15.21 9.46
C GLU A 26 -9.64 -14.34 10.30
N LEU A 27 -8.40 -14.19 9.85
CA LEU A 27 -7.33 -13.54 10.60
C LEU A 27 -7.48 -12.02 10.63
N VAL A 28 -7.72 -11.38 9.47
CA VAL A 28 -7.69 -9.92 9.34
C VAL A 28 -8.61 -9.22 10.33
N PRO A 29 -9.90 -9.60 10.48
CA PRO A 29 -10.79 -8.95 11.45
C PRO A 29 -10.36 -9.11 12.92
N LYS A 30 -9.45 -10.04 13.23
CA LYS A 30 -8.97 -10.35 14.58
C LYS A 30 -7.61 -9.73 14.92
N ILE A 31 -7.02 -8.93 14.03
CA ILE A 31 -5.66 -8.40 14.20
C ILE A 31 -5.58 -7.41 15.38
N GLY A 32 -6.52 -6.46 15.48
CA GLY A 32 -6.58 -5.49 16.59
C GLY A 32 -5.37 -4.56 16.69
N ARG A 33 -4.63 -4.37 15.59
CA ARG A 33 -3.38 -3.58 15.47
C ARG A 33 -3.33 -2.94 14.08
N PRO A 34 -2.61 -1.82 13.89
CA PRO A 34 -2.37 -1.26 12.56
C PRO A 34 -1.93 -2.32 11.56
N CYS A 35 -2.63 -2.41 10.43
CA CYS A 35 -2.43 -3.47 9.45
C CYS A 35 -2.27 -2.92 8.03
N VAL A 36 -1.35 -3.51 7.27
CA VAL A 36 -1.21 -3.31 5.82
C VAL A 36 -1.63 -4.59 5.11
N LEU A 37 -2.60 -4.48 4.20
CA LEU A 37 -3.07 -5.60 3.38
C LEU A 37 -2.70 -5.32 1.92
N ASP A 38 -1.90 -6.19 1.32
CA ASP A 38 -1.41 -6.06 -0.06
C ASP A 38 -1.64 -7.35 -0.86
N ALA A 39 -1.46 -7.31 -2.17
CA ALA A 39 -1.34 -8.50 -3.03
C ALA A 39 -2.39 -9.61 -2.75
N ASP A 40 -1.94 -10.84 -2.43
CA ASP A 40 -2.84 -11.96 -2.15
C ASP A 40 -3.72 -11.75 -0.90
N GLY A 41 -3.28 -10.88 0.02
CA GLY A 41 -4.08 -10.44 1.15
C GLY A 41 -5.31 -9.68 0.69
N ILE A 42 -5.17 -8.79 -0.30
CA ILE A 42 -6.30 -8.10 -0.93
C ILE A 42 -7.12 -9.08 -1.77
N ASN A 43 -6.48 -9.93 -2.58
CA ASN A 43 -7.18 -10.89 -3.43
C ASN A 43 -8.02 -11.90 -2.63
N ALA A 44 -7.63 -12.21 -1.38
CA ALA A 44 -8.46 -13.01 -0.48
C ALA A 44 -9.84 -12.37 -0.23
N PHE A 45 -10.00 -11.06 -0.37
CA PHE A 45 -11.28 -10.35 -0.22
C PHE A 45 -11.95 -10.02 -1.57
N ALA A 46 -11.53 -10.61 -2.69
CA ALA A 46 -12.18 -10.39 -3.98
C ALA A 46 -13.71 -10.62 -3.92
N GLY A 47 -14.49 -9.61 -4.31
CA GLY A 47 -15.96 -9.59 -4.23
C GLY A 47 -16.53 -9.64 -2.80
N LYS A 48 -15.71 -9.36 -1.78
CA LYS A 48 -16.04 -9.44 -0.34
C LYS A 48 -15.50 -8.23 0.43
N ALA A 49 -15.41 -7.07 -0.21
CA ALA A 49 -14.91 -5.83 0.40
C ALA A 49 -15.64 -5.46 1.71
N ASP A 50 -16.93 -5.80 1.84
CA ASP A 50 -17.72 -5.56 3.06
C ASP A 50 -17.10 -6.16 4.33
N LEU A 51 -16.29 -7.23 4.22
CA LEU A 51 -15.62 -7.85 5.37
C LEU A 51 -14.48 -6.99 5.93
N LEU A 52 -14.03 -5.97 5.20
CA LEU A 52 -13.01 -5.02 5.63
C LEU A 52 -13.62 -3.74 6.24
N ARG A 53 -14.94 -3.61 6.23
CA ARG A 53 -15.62 -2.37 6.64
C ARG A 53 -15.57 -2.18 8.15
N GLY A 54 -15.13 -1.00 8.58
CA GLY A 54 -15.31 -0.52 9.96
C GLY A 54 -14.58 -1.35 11.03
N LEU A 55 -13.41 -1.89 10.68
CA LEU A 55 -12.55 -2.57 11.64
C LEU A 55 -12.11 -1.59 12.75
N ASP A 56 -11.92 -2.10 13.97
CA ASP A 56 -11.59 -1.31 15.16
C ASP A 56 -10.10 -0.91 15.26
N PHE A 57 -9.36 -1.08 14.18
CA PHE A 57 -7.95 -0.72 14.06
C PHE A 57 -7.66 -0.11 12.68
N PRO A 58 -6.58 0.70 12.54
CA PRO A 58 -6.21 1.26 11.26
C PRO A 58 -5.84 0.19 10.24
N LEU A 59 -6.57 0.14 9.13
CA LEU A 59 -6.26 -0.71 7.98
C LEU A 59 -5.78 0.15 6.81
N VAL A 60 -4.64 -0.21 6.25
CA VAL A 60 -4.13 0.31 4.98
C VAL A 60 -4.23 -0.80 3.94
N ILE A 61 -4.83 -0.53 2.79
CA ILE A 61 -4.81 -1.45 1.65
C ILE A 61 -4.11 -0.81 0.46
N THR A 62 -3.31 -1.58 -0.26
CA THR A 62 -2.42 -1.07 -1.33
C THR A 62 -2.72 -1.66 -2.72
N PRO A 63 -3.97 -1.68 -3.21
CA PRO A 63 -4.28 -2.31 -4.49
C PRO A 63 -3.71 -1.52 -5.67
N HIS A 64 -3.28 -2.21 -6.71
CA HIS A 64 -3.30 -1.63 -8.06
C HIS A 64 -4.73 -1.69 -8.64
N ALA A 65 -5.02 -0.98 -9.73
CA ALA A 65 -6.38 -0.92 -10.32
C ALA A 65 -7.04 -2.29 -10.55
N GLY A 66 -6.29 -3.30 -11.01
CA GLY A 66 -6.82 -4.67 -11.16
C GLY A 66 -7.20 -5.39 -9.85
N GLU A 67 -6.48 -5.17 -8.76
CA GLU A 67 -6.82 -5.70 -7.43
C GLU A 67 -8.06 -4.98 -6.88
N ALA A 68 -8.12 -3.66 -7.02
CA ALA A 68 -9.28 -2.87 -6.63
C ALA A 68 -10.55 -3.28 -7.40
N ALA A 69 -10.45 -3.52 -8.71
CA ALA A 69 -11.55 -4.01 -9.55
C ALA A 69 -12.09 -5.35 -9.03
N ARG A 70 -11.20 -6.31 -8.73
CA ARG A 70 -11.58 -7.62 -8.16
C ARG A 70 -12.16 -7.50 -6.74
N LEU A 71 -11.58 -6.65 -5.90
CA LEU A 71 -12.03 -6.42 -4.52
C LEU A 71 -13.48 -5.94 -4.50
N LEU A 72 -13.79 -4.95 -5.34
CA LEU A 72 -15.08 -4.23 -5.34
C LEU A 72 -16.10 -4.79 -6.34
N GLY A 73 -15.67 -5.65 -7.28
CA GLY A 73 -16.55 -6.21 -8.31
C GLY A 73 -16.96 -5.17 -9.36
N VAL A 74 -16.05 -4.27 -9.72
CA VAL A 74 -16.26 -3.19 -10.71
C VAL A 74 -15.27 -3.32 -11.87
N GLU A 75 -15.53 -2.62 -12.98
CA GLU A 75 -14.62 -2.60 -14.12
C GLU A 75 -13.38 -1.76 -13.81
N LYS A 76 -12.23 -2.18 -14.35
CA LYS A 76 -10.95 -1.48 -14.13
C LYS A 76 -10.97 -0.08 -14.71
N GLU A 77 -11.63 0.11 -15.85
CA GLU A 77 -11.78 1.40 -16.52
C GLU A 77 -12.51 2.44 -15.66
N ASP A 78 -13.51 2.04 -14.88
CA ASP A 78 -14.23 2.94 -13.99
C ASP A 78 -13.30 3.55 -12.92
N ILE A 79 -12.34 2.75 -12.46
CA ILE A 79 -11.28 3.17 -11.52
C ILE A 79 -10.32 4.15 -12.19
N LEU A 80 -9.85 3.81 -13.39
CA LEU A 80 -8.84 4.60 -14.11
C LEU A 80 -9.38 5.93 -14.64
N ASN A 81 -10.68 6.01 -14.93
CA ASN A 81 -11.32 7.22 -15.42
C ASN A 81 -11.47 8.30 -14.33
N ASN A 82 -11.58 7.90 -13.06
CA ASN A 82 -11.69 8.84 -11.95
C ASN A 82 -11.03 8.31 -10.66
N PRO A 83 -9.69 8.13 -10.65
CA PRO A 83 -8.99 7.43 -9.58
C PRO A 83 -9.05 8.18 -8.24
N ILE A 84 -9.11 9.51 -8.26
CA ILE A 84 -9.21 10.34 -7.05
C ILE A 84 -10.56 10.15 -6.37
N GLU A 85 -11.66 10.31 -7.11
CA GLU A 85 -12.99 10.18 -6.54
C GLU A 85 -13.30 8.74 -6.15
N PHE A 86 -12.93 7.78 -7.01
CA PHE A 86 -13.02 6.36 -6.68
C PHE A 86 -12.30 6.05 -5.37
N SER A 87 -11.06 6.52 -5.23
CA SER A 87 -10.27 6.22 -4.03
C SER A 87 -10.90 6.82 -2.77
N ARG A 88 -11.41 8.05 -2.87
CA ARG A 88 -12.14 8.73 -1.79
C ARG A 88 -13.35 7.91 -1.35
N GLN A 89 -14.21 7.52 -2.29
CA GLN A 89 -15.44 6.79 -2.00
C GLN A 89 -15.16 5.45 -1.33
N VAL A 90 -14.19 4.69 -1.85
CA VAL A 90 -13.81 3.39 -1.28
C VAL A 90 -13.24 3.53 0.13
N ALA A 91 -12.35 4.50 0.35
CA ALA A 91 -11.76 4.74 1.66
C ALA A 91 -12.82 5.13 2.71
N GLN A 92 -13.77 6.00 2.34
CA GLN A 92 -14.86 6.40 3.22
C GLN A 92 -15.87 5.27 3.47
N ASP A 93 -16.28 4.53 2.43
CA ASP A 93 -17.26 3.44 2.56
C ASP A 93 -16.73 2.27 3.43
N LEU A 94 -15.47 1.92 3.25
CA LEU A 94 -14.84 0.83 4.00
C LEU A 94 -14.24 1.30 5.34
N GLY A 95 -14.08 2.60 5.55
CA GLY A 95 -13.48 3.15 6.78
C GLY A 95 -11.99 2.79 6.93
N LEU A 96 -11.24 2.83 5.83
CA LEU A 96 -9.82 2.44 5.77
C LEU A 96 -8.99 3.43 4.95
N ILE A 97 -7.66 3.30 5.02
CA ILE A 97 -6.74 4.04 4.16
C ILE A 97 -6.50 3.24 2.88
N LEU A 98 -6.78 3.83 1.73
CA LEU A 98 -6.54 3.22 0.42
C LEU A 98 -5.32 3.85 -0.23
N VAL A 99 -4.39 3.02 -0.70
CA VAL A 99 -3.29 3.41 -1.59
C VAL A 99 -3.53 2.78 -2.95
N LEU A 100 -4.15 3.52 -3.87
CA LEU A 100 -4.37 3.08 -5.23
C LEU A 100 -3.07 3.25 -6.05
N LYS A 101 -2.34 2.15 -6.20
CA LYS A 101 -1.07 2.10 -6.94
C LYS A 101 -1.30 2.40 -8.42
N GLY A 102 -0.52 3.35 -8.96
CA GLY A 102 -0.60 3.82 -10.33
C GLY A 102 0.39 4.96 -10.59
N ALA A 103 0.28 5.59 -11.76
CA ALA A 103 1.06 6.77 -12.13
C ALA A 103 0.10 7.93 -12.46
N PRO A 104 -0.18 8.84 -11.52
CA PRO A 104 0.33 8.90 -10.15
C PRO A 104 -0.36 7.93 -9.18
N THR A 105 0.26 7.66 -8.04
CA THR A 105 -0.36 6.91 -6.93
C THR A 105 -1.26 7.84 -6.11
N VAL A 106 -2.45 7.36 -5.76
CA VAL A 106 -3.45 8.12 -4.99
C VAL A 106 -3.61 7.49 -3.61
N ILE A 107 -3.59 8.31 -2.56
CA ILE A 107 -3.83 7.89 -1.18
C ILE A 107 -5.12 8.56 -0.69
N ALA A 108 -6.08 7.79 -0.19
CA ALA A 108 -7.33 8.31 0.35
C ALA A 108 -7.55 7.84 1.79
N SER A 109 -8.04 8.73 2.64
CA SER A 109 -8.32 8.46 4.05
C SER A 109 -9.82 8.22 4.30
N PRO A 110 -10.20 7.55 5.40
CA PRO A 110 -11.60 7.34 5.75
C PRO A 110 -12.35 8.65 6.04
N ASP A 111 -11.63 9.74 6.36
CA ASP A 111 -12.20 11.07 6.59
C ASP A 111 -12.42 11.86 5.29
N GLY A 112 -12.09 11.28 4.12
CA GLY A 112 -12.30 11.88 2.80
C GLY A 112 -11.14 12.72 2.26
N TYR A 113 -10.03 12.81 3.00
CA TYR A 113 -8.81 13.44 2.49
C TYR A 113 -8.20 12.58 1.38
N VAL A 114 -7.67 13.23 0.35
CA VAL A 114 -6.99 12.57 -0.76
C VAL A 114 -5.66 13.27 -1.04
N PHE A 115 -4.62 12.48 -1.22
CA PHE A 115 -3.27 12.90 -1.56
C PHE A 115 -2.85 12.22 -2.86
N VAL A 116 -2.05 12.93 -3.65
CA VAL A 116 -1.49 12.41 -4.90
C VAL A 116 0.02 12.43 -4.77
N ASN A 117 0.66 11.27 -4.95
CA ASN A 117 2.11 11.17 -4.85
C ASN A 117 2.78 11.81 -6.07
N PRO A 118 3.69 12.78 -5.89
CA PRO A 118 4.37 13.43 -7.00
C PRO A 118 5.62 12.67 -7.49
N THR A 119 6.11 11.70 -6.71
CA THR A 119 7.35 10.96 -6.99
C THR A 119 7.10 9.61 -7.64
N GLY A 120 8.16 9.04 -8.20
CA GLY A 120 8.18 7.71 -8.77
C GLY A 120 8.05 7.72 -10.29
N ASN A 121 8.46 6.59 -10.88
CA ASN A 121 8.54 6.44 -12.32
C ASN A 121 8.30 4.98 -12.75
N GLN A 122 8.28 4.74 -14.05
CA GLN A 122 8.01 3.42 -14.63
C GLN A 122 9.00 2.31 -14.21
N GLY A 123 10.19 2.64 -13.71
CA GLY A 123 11.13 1.66 -13.14
C GLY A 123 10.59 0.97 -11.88
N LEU A 124 9.62 1.58 -11.19
CA LEU A 124 8.92 0.95 -10.06
C LEU A 124 7.94 -0.14 -10.49
N ALA A 125 7.64 -0.28 -11.79
CA ALA A 125 6.84 -1.37 -12.35
C ALA A 125 7.64 -2.69 -12.45
N THR A 126 8.53 -2.94 -11.49
CA THR A 126 9.31 -4.17 -11.35
C THR A 126 8.69 -5.08 -10.29
N ALA A 127 8.85 -6.39 -10.46
CA ALA A 127 8.32 -7.37 -9.51
C ALA A 127 8.94 -7.17 -8.12
N GLY A 128 8.10 -7.24 -7.07
CA GLY A 128 8.50 -7.04 -5.67
C GLY A 128 8.58 -5.56 -5.23
N SER A 129 8.46 -4.59 -6.13
CA SER A 129 8.46 -3.16 -5.76
C SER A 129 7.31 -2.82 -4.80
N GLY A 130 6.13 -3.41 -5.00
CA GLY A 130 5.00 -3.28 -4.08
C GLY A 130 5.27 -3.87 -2.69
N ASP A 131 6.03 -4.96 -2.61
CA ASP A 131 6.39 -5.59 -1.33
C ASP A 131 7.29 -4.66 -0.50
N VAL A 132 8.18 -3.92 -1.18
CA VAL A 132 9.01 -2.88 -0.54
C VAL A 132 8.12 -1.77 0.03
N LEU A 133 7.16 -1.26 -0.75
CA LEU A 133 6.21 -0.25 -0.27
C LEU A 133 5.45 -0.75 0.96
N THR A 134 4.90 -1.96 0.90
CA THR A 134 4.19 -2.61 2.02
C THR A 134 5.06 -2.70 3.27
N GLY A 135 6.34 -3.05 3.12
CA GLY A 135 7.32 -3.07 4.20
C GLY A 135 7.59 -1.69 4.80
N ILE A 136 7.73 -0.64 3.98
CA ILE A 136 7.96 0.73 4.45
C ILE A 136 6.73 1.22 5.25
N ILE A 137 5.51 1.02 4.75
CA ILE A 137 4.27 1.40 5.46
C ILE A 137 4.24 0.69 6.82
N ALA A 138 4.39 -0.64 6.84
CA ALA A 138 4.34 -1.43 8.06
C ALA A 138 5.44 -1.03 9.06
N GLY A 139 6.65 -0.73 8.58
CA GLY A 139 7.77 -0.26 9.40
C GLY A 139 7.51 1.10 10.05
N LEU A 140 6.87 2.03 9.34
CA LEU A 140 6.48 3.33 9.90
C LEU A 140 5.31 3.20 10.89
N LEU A 141 4.32 2.34 10.59
CA LEU A 141 3.24 2.04 11.53
C LEU A 141 3.75 1.41 12.82
N ALA A 142 4.71 0.48 12.73
CA ALA A 142 5.32 -0.17 13.89
C ALA A 142 6.11 0.82 14.78
N GLN A 143 6.56 1.95 14.22
CA GLN A 143 7.21 3.02 14.98
C GLN A 143 6.22 3.95 15.71
N GLY A 144 4.91 3.73 15.57
CA GLY A 144 3.87 4.51 16.23
C GLY A 144 3.47 5.79 15.49
N SER A 145 3.88 5.93 14.23
CA SER A 145 3.47 7.05 13.38
C SER A 145 1.96 7.05 13.12
N VAL A 146 1.38 8.24 12.93
CA VAL A 146 -0.03 8.38 12.56
C VAL A 146 -0.29 7.64 11.23
N PRO A 147 -1.30 6.76 11.13
CA PRO A 147 -1.42 5.85 9.98
C PRO A 147 -1.48 6.52 8.61
N LEU A 148 -2.22 7.63 8.49
CA LEU A 148 -2.31 8.38 7.24
C LEU A 148 -0.97 9.03 6.86
N GLU A 149 -0.29 9.66 7.84
CA GLU A 149 1.01 10.30 7.63
C GLU A 149 2.09 9.27 7.28
N ALA A 150 2.11 8.13 7.99
CA ALA A 150 2.98 7.00 7.72
C ALA A 150 2.80 6.47 6.29
N THR A 151 1.54 6.36 5.85
CA THR A 151 1.21 5.90 4.50
C THR A 151 1.67 6.90 3.44
N CYS A 152 1.40 8.19 3.62
CA CYS A 152 1.85 9.23 2.70
C CYS A 152 3.38 9.29 2.61
N ALA A 153 4.07 9.25 3.76
CA ALA A 153 5.53 9.24 3.81
C ALA A 153 6.11 8.00 3.13
N ALA A 154 5.54 6.81 3.36
CA ALA A 154 6.00 5.58 2.74
C ALA A 154 5.89 5.61 1.21
N VAL A 155 4.74 6.07 0.69
CA VAL A 155 4.51 6.18 -0.75
C VAL A 155 5.45 7.20 -1.40
N PHE A 156 5.72 8.31 -0.70
CA PHE A 156 6.71 9.30 -1.15
C PHE A 156 8.14 8.72 -1.15
N ILE A 157 8.57 8.10 -0.06
CA ILE A 157 9.91 7.47 0.05
C ILE A 157 10.08 6.42 -1.05
N HIS A 158 9.06 5.59 -1.30
CA HIS A 158 9.09 4.56 -2.34
C HIS A 158 9.21 5.16 -3.75
N GLY A 159 8.44 6.21 -4.04
CA GLY A 159 8.56 6.94 -5.30
C GLY A 159 9.94 7.57 -5.47
N TYR A 160 10.42 8.27 -4.44
CA TYR A 160 11.71 8.93 -4.42
C TYR A 160 12.88 7.95 -4.59
N LEU A 161 12.81 6.75 -4.00
CA LEU A 161 13.77 5.66 -4.25
C LEU A 161 13.84 5.29 -5.74
N GLY A 162 12.68 5.19 -6.39
CA GLY A 162 12.60 4.95 -7.83
C GLY A 162 13.26 6.06 -8.63
N ASP A 163 13.08 7.32 -8.24
CA ASP A 163 13.64 8.47 -8.93
C ASP A 163 15.16 8.56 -8.75
N MET A 164 15.66 8.28 -7.53
CA MET A 164 17.10 8.18 -7.27
C MET A 164 17.76 7.08 -8.13
N LEU A 165 17.18 5.87 -8.16
CA LEU A 165 17.75 4.76 -8.93
C LEU A 165 17.61 4.97 -10.44
N LEU A 166 16.61 5.72 -10.89
CA LEU A 166 16.48 6.13 -12.29
C LEU A 166 17.68 6.98 -12.73
N GLU A 167 18.11 7.94 -11.92
CA GLU A 167 19.29 8.76 -12.21
C GLU A 167 20.57 7.92 -12.28
N GLU A 168 20.69 6.90 -11.43
CA GLU A 168 21.87 6.02 -11.39
C GLU A 168 21.89 4.99 -12.54
N LYS A 169 20.74 4.42 -12.91
CA LYS A 169 20.68 3.17 -13.71
C LYS A 169 19.72 3.20 -14.89
N GLY A 170 18.94 4.26 -15.06
CA GLY A 170 17.87 4.31 -16.05
C GLY A 170 16.64 3.47 -15.66
N TYR A 171 15.59 3.52 -16.48
CA TYR A 171 14.28 2.94 -16.17
C TYR A 171 14.23 1.41 -16.03
N TYR A 172 15.17 0.69 -16.64
CA TYR A 172 15.19 -0.78 -16.66
C TYR A 172 16.34 -1.37 -15.84
N GLY A 173 17.00 -0.54 -15.03
CA GLY A 173 18.30 -0.85 -14.45
C GLY A 173 18.31 -1.30 -12.99
N PHE A 174 17.15 -1.37 -12.31
CA PHE A 174 17.10 -1.72 -10.89
C PHE A 174 15.98 -2.70 -10.52
N LEU A 175 16.26 -3.53 -9.51
CA LEU A 175 15.36 -4.53 -8.94
C LEU A 175 14.82 -4.08 -7.57
N ALA A 176 13.77 -4.75 -7.08
CA ALA A 176 13.15 -4.43 -5.78
C ALA A 176 14.11 -4.57 -4.58
N GLY A 177 15.08 -5.50 -4.64
CA GLY A 177 16.10 -5.61 -3.59
C GLY A 177 16.93 -4.33 -3.44
N GLU A 178 17.21 -3.66 -4.55
CA GLU A 178 18.01 -2.44 -4.57
C GLU A 178 17.24 -1.24 -4.05
N LEU A 179 15.91 -1.21 -4.22
CA LEU A 179 15.05 -0.25 -3.54
C LEU A 179 15.18 -0.40 -2.02
N SER A 180 15.08 -1.65 -1.53
CA SER A 180 15.18 -1.95 -0.08
C SER A 180 16.52 -1.51 0.51
N GLU A 181 17.62 -1.77 -0.19
CA GLU A 181 18.98 -1.40 0.25
C GLU A 181 19.22 0.10 0.33
N ARG A 182 18.42 0.90 -0.40
CA ARG A 182 18.56 2.36 -0.50
C ARG A 182 17.62 3.15 0.43
N ILE A 183 16.74 2.48 1.17
CA ILE A 183 15.76 3.14 2.06
C ILE A 183 16.44 4.14 3.03
N PRO A 184 17.51 3.78 3.76
CA PRO A 184 18.14 4.73 4.69
C PRO A 184 18.71 5.97 3.99
N GLN A 185 19.29 5.80 2.81
CA GLN A 185 19.87 6.89 2.02
C GLN A 185 18.77 7.82 1.50
N ALA A 186 17.66 7.27 0.98
CA ALA A 186 16.52 8.07 0.55
C ALA A 186 15.97 8.93 1.70
N ILE A 187 15.76 8.32 2.87
CA ILE A 187 15.30 9.04 4.07
C ILE A 187 16.29 10.15 4.44
N ALA A 188 17.60 9.84 4.51
CA ALA A 188 18.61 10.83 4.84
C ALA A 188 18.64 12.02 3.86
N SER A 189 18.52 11.76 2.55
CA SER A 189 18.48 12.80 1.52
C SER A 189 17.27 13.72 1.67
N ILE A 190 16.08 13.17 1.95
CA ILE A 190 14.85 13.94 2.15
C ILE A 190 15.01 14.95 3.30
N PHE A 191 15.62 14.52 4.42
CA PHE A 191 15.86 15.40 5.57
C PHE A 191 17.07 16.33 5.39
N SER A 192 18.00 16.01 4.49
CA SER A 192 19.19 16.85 4.22
C SER A 192 18.91 18.01 3.27
N SER A 193 17.85 17.92 2.44
CA SER A 193 17.40 19.00 1.56
C SER A 193 16.73 20.18 2.27
N GLU A 194 16.56 20.13 3.59
CA GLU A 194 16.09 21.25 4.42
C GLU A 194 17.24 22.07 5.09
N GLY A 195 18.49 21.85 4.67
CA GLY A 195 19.69 22.56 5.17
C GLY A 195 20.23 23.66 4.27
#